data_AF-A0A975MZM9-F1
#
_entry.id   AF-A0A975MZM9-F1
#
_cell.length_a   1.000
_cell.length_b   1.000
_cell.length_c   1.000
_cell.angle_alpha   90.00
_cell.angle_beta   90.00
_cell.angle_gamma   90.00
#
_symmetry.space_group_name_H-M   'P 1'
#
loop_
_entity.id
_entity.type
_entity.pdbx_description
1 polymer ?
#
loop_
_entity_poly.entity_id
_entity_poly.type
_entity_poly.pdbx_seq_one_letter_code
_entity_poly.pdbx_strand_id
1 'polypeptide(L)'
;MTKTRKALVVFAAAGITLGGAGIAAAAMNQYTAIAYGSTEAFAESQAVYYAQQQGYSAGYKYGQCSESGHSSYQYSDGSWQVTAYVTCYDPTRP
;
A
#
# COMPACT_ATOMS: atom_id res chain seq x y z
N MET A 1 -13.84 -31.45 9.58
CA MET A 1 -13.14 -30.55 10.52
C MET A 1 -12.70 -29.29 9.76
N THR A 2 -13.47 -28.22 9.83
CA THR A 2 -13.19 -26.96 9.15
C THR A 2 -12.16 -26.17 9.95
N LYS A 3 -10.90 -26.19 9.52
CA LYS A 3 -9.84 -25.39 10.16
C LYS A 3 -9.90 -23.96 9.65
N THR A 4 -10.61 -23.10 10.38
CA THR A 4 -10.57 -21.65 10.19
C THR A 4 -9.15 -21.16 10.55
N ARG A 5 -8.30 -21.02 9.54
CA ARG A 5 -6.95 -20.47 9.73
C ARG A 5 -7.11 -18.96 9.97
N LYS A 6 -6.89 -18.54 11.21
CA LYS A 6 -6.83 -17.13 11.59
C LYS A 6 -5.70 -16.47 10.80
N ALA A 7 -6.04 -15.60 9.85
CA ALA A 7 -5.07 -14.78 9.15
C ALA A 7 -4.42 -13.84 10.17
N LEU A 8 -3.15 -14.07 10.46
CA LEU A 8 -2.33 -13.19 11.28
C LEU A 8 -1.99 -11.97 10.43
N VAL A 9 -2.62 -10.83 10.70
CA VAL A 9 -2.27 -9.55 10.06
C VAL A 9 -0.97 -9.07 10.69
N VAL A 10 0.15 -9.26 10.01
CA VAL A 10 1.45 -8.70 10.42
C VAL A 10 1.55 -7.29 9.82
N PHE A 11 1.46 -6.27 10.67
CA PHE A 11 1.78 -4.89 10.31
C PHE A 11 3.30 -4.72 10.25
N ALA A 12 3.92 -5.11 9.14
CA ALA A 12 5.31 -4.76 8.85
C ALA A 12 5.33 -3.53 7.94
N ALA A 13 5.30 -2.34 8.55
CA ALA A 13 5.54 -1.08 7.85
C ALA A 13 7.05 -0.96 7.56
N ALA A 14 7.51 -1.53 6.44
CA ALA A 14 8.81 -1.20 5.90
C ALA A 14 8.68 0.10 5.09
N GLY A 15 8.90 1.24 5.75
CA GLY A 15 8.99 2.53 5.08
C GLY A 15 10.25 2.59 4.22
N ILE A 16 10.11 2.40 2.91
CA ILE A 16 11.19 2.70 1.95
C ILE A 16 11.05 4.17 1.57
N THR A 17 11.77 5.05 2.27
CA THR A 17 11.96 6.45 1.85
C THR A 17 12.94 6.48 0.67
N LEU A 18 12.42 6.53 -0.56
CA LEU A 18 13.20 6.93 -1.73
C LEU A 18 13.33 8.45 -1.72
N GLY A 19 14.42 8.93 -1.10
CA GLY A 19 14.80 10.34 -1.13
C GLY A 19 15.27 10.76 -2.52
N GLY A 20 14.49 11.62 -3.18
CA GLY A 20 14.85 12.30 -4.42
C GLY A 20 14.67 13.81 -4.26
N ALA A 21 15.78 14.53 -4.28
CA ALA A 21 15.87 15.97 -4.04
C ALA A 21 15.17 16.82 -5.11
N GLY A 22 14.46 17.86 -4.66
CA GLY A 22 13.93 18.95 -5.49
C GLY A 22 12.75 19.60 -4.77
N ILE A 23 12.63 20.93 -4.81
CA ILE A 23 11.54 21.68 -4.14
C ILE A 23 10.15 21.35 -4.75
N ALA A 24 10.11 20.55 -5.83
CA ALA A 24 8.90 19.93 -6.39
C ALA A 24 8.55 18.54 -5.80
N ALA A 25 9.44 17.95 -4.98
CA ALA A 25 9.28 16.63 -4.37
C ALA A 25 8.50 16.67 -3.04
N ALA A 26 8.23 17.86 -2.48
CA ALA A 26 7.46 17.97 -1.24
C ALA A 26 5.94 17.76 -1.45
N ALA A 27 5.47 17.96 -2.67
CA ALA A 27 4.07 17.75 -3.05
C ALA A 27 3.72 16.28 -3.31
N MET A 28 4.70 15.42 -3.66
CA MET A 28 4.50 13.99 -3.96
C MET A 28 5.08 13.11 -2.86
N ASN A 29 4.23 12.32 -2.20
CA ASN A 29 4.66 11.30 -1.25
C ASN A 29 4.20 9.91 -1.70
N GLN A 30 5.10 8.93 -1.64
CA GLN A 30 4.77 7.54 -1.94
C GLN A 30 4.54 6.75 -0.65
N TYR A 31 3.39 6.09 -0.58
CA TYR A 31 2.98 5.20 0.51
C TYR A 31 3.03 3.76 0.02
N THR A 32 3.38 2.85 0.91
CA THR A 32 3.49 1.43 0.59
C THR A 32 2.80 0.62 1.66
N ALA A 33 2.07 -0.40 1.24
CA ALA A 33 1.44 -1.34 2.15
C ALA A 33 1.47 -2.75 1.58
N ILE A 34 1.45 -3.72 2.49
CA ILE A 34 1.43 -5.14 2.17
C ILE A 34 0.14 -5.71 2.72
N ALA A 35 -0.54 -6.54 1.94
CA ALA A 35 -1.69 -7.30 2.38
C ALA A 35 -1.63 -8.75 1.88
N TYR A 36 -2.39 -9.60 2.58
CA TYR A 36 -2.44 -11.03 2.33
C TYR A 36 -3.87 -11.47 2.03
N GLY A 37 -4.02 -12.43 1.12
CA GLY A 37 -5.34 -12.88 0.66
C GLY A 37 -5.35 -14.32 0.17
N SER A 38 -6.54 -14.90 0.10
CA SER A 38 -6.76 -16.19 -0.57
C SER A 38 -6.79 -16.06 -2.10
N THR A 39 -6.91 -14.83 -2.62
CA THR A 39 -6.83 -14.50 -4.04
C THR A 39 -5.96 -13.25 -4.23
N GLU A 40 -5.33 -13.14 -5.40
CA GLU A 40 -4.49 -11.99 -5.76
C GLU A 40 -5.27 -10.67 -5.67
N ALA A 41 -6.41 -10.59 -6.35
CA ALA A 41 -7.24 -9.38 -6.40
C ALA A 41 -7.69 -8.88 -5.01
N PHE A 42 -7.94 -9.79 -4.06
CA PHE A 42 -8.31 -9.41 -2.70
C PHE A 42 -7.12 -8.83 -1.93
N ALA A 43 -5.95 -9.47 -2.04
CA ALA A 43 -4.72 -8.97 -1.43
C ALA A 43 -4.32 -7.62 -2.03
N GLU A 44 -4.43 -7.45 -3.35
CA GLU A 44 -4.17 -6.20 -4.05
C GLU A 44 -5.10 -5.08 -3.57
N SER A 45 -6.42 -5.32 -3.60
CA SER A 45 -7.41 -4.32 -3.17
C SER A 45 -7.18 -3.86 -1.73
N GLN A 46 -6.81 -4.78 -0.83
CA GLN A 46 -6.45 -4.42 0.54
C GLN A 46 -5.14 -3.64 0.63
N ALA A 47 -4.10 -4.06 -0.09
CA ALA A 47 -2.81 -3.38 -0.07
C ALA A 47 -2.95 -1.93 -0.58
N VAL A 48 -3.66 -1.72 -1.69
CA VAL A 48 -3.94 -0.37 -2.22
C VAL A 48 -4.73 0.45 -1.21
N TYR A 49 -5.79 -0.12 -0.63
CA TYR A 49 -6.58 0.57 0.39
C TYR A 49 -5.72 0.99 1.61
N TYR A 50 -4.87 0.10 2.12
CA TYR A 50 -3.99 0.43 3.25
C TYR A 50 -2.96 1.49 2.92
N ALA A 51 -2.36 1.46 1.73
CA ALA A 51 -1.43 2.49 1.28
C ALA A 51 -2.15 3.86 1.11
N GLN A 52 -3.37 3.87 0.58
CA GLN A 52 -4.19 5.09 0.50
C GLN A 52 -4.56 5.65 1.89
N GLN A 53 -4.95 4.78 2.83
CA GLN A 53 -5.28 5.20 4.20
C GLN A 53 -4.08 5.83 4.91
N GLN A 54 -2.85 5.37 4.64
CA GLN A 54 -1.64 6.03 5.12
C GLN A 54 -1.53 7.45 4.54
N GLY A 55 -1.73 7.62 3.23
CA GLY A 55 -1.80 8.94 2.60
C GLY A 55 -2.84 9.85 3.24
N TYR A 56 -4.04 9.35 3.50
CA TYR A 56 -5.10 10.13 4.14
C TYR A 56 -4.76 10.49 5.59
N SER A 57 -4.14 9.59 6.34
CA SER A 57 -3.66 9.87 7.70
C SER A 57 -2.52 10.90 7.73
N ALA A 58 -1.73 10.96 6.67
CA ALA A 58 -0.73 12.01 6.45
C ALA A 58 -1.36 13.33 5.97
N GLY A 59 -2.69 13.40 5.84
CA GLY A 59 -3.47 14.60 5.52
C GLY A 59 -3.68 14.87 4.03
N TYR A 60 -3.41 13.89 3.16
CA TYR A 60 -3.90 13.92 1.78
C TYR A 60 -5.42 13.69 1.74
N LYS A 61 -6.08 14.23 0.73
CA LYS A 61 -7.53 14.15 0.52
C LYS A 61 -7.88 13.10 -0.52
N TYR A 62 -9.16 12.75 -0.59
CA TYR A 62 -9.68 11.90 -1.65
C TYR A 62 -9.36 12.48 -3.04
N GLY A 63 -8.94 11.63 -3.97
CA GLY A 63 -8.51 12.03 -5.31
C GLY A 63 -7.08 12.60 -5.40
N GLN A 64 -6.40 12.83 -4.27
CA GLN A 64 -4.98 13.21 -4.26
C GLN A 64 -4.05 12.01 -4.23
N CYS A 65 -4.55 10.79 -4.03
CA CYS A 65 -3.77 9.55 -3.99
C CYS A 65 -4.20 8.63 -5.13
N SER A 66 -3.23 8.12 -5.88
CA SER A 66 -3.44 7.12 -6.94
C SER A 66 -2.46 5.97 -6.78
N GLU A 67 -2.92 4.77 -7.15
CA GLU A 67 -2.01 3.64 -7.27
C GLU A 67 -0.96 3.92 -8.35
N SER A 68 0.30 3.65 -8.02
CA SER A 68 1.45 3.79 -8.91
C SER A 68 2.01 2.45 -9.37
N GLY A 69 1.62 1.37 -8.69
CA GLY A 69 1.88 0.00 -9.08
C GLY A 69 1.71 -0.94 -7.89
N HIS A 70 1.86 -2.23 -8.15
CA HIS A 70 1.91 -3.25 -7.13
C HIS A 70 2.83 -4.40 -7.56
N SER A 71 3.24 -5.22 -6.60
CA SER A 71 3.90 -6.50 -6.83
C SER A 71 3.18 -7.60 -6.06
N SER A 72 2.91 -8.71 -6.73
CA SER A 72 2.24 -9.87 -6.14
C SER A 72 3.21 -11.04 -6.02
N TYR A 73 2.99 -11.86 -4.99
CA TYR A 73 3.71 -13.11 -4.76
C TYR A 73 2.72 -14.17 -4.28
N GLN A 74 2.67 -15.31 -4.99
CA GLN A 74 1.88 -16.46 -4.58
C GLN A 74 2.75 -17.45 -3.80
N TYR A 75 2.30 -17.81 -2.61
CA TYR A 75 2.92 -18.86 -1.80
C TYR A 75 2.53 -20.25 -2.30
N SER A 76 3.36 -21.23 -1.94
CA SER A 76 3.12 -22.65 -2.25
C SER A 76 1.86 -23.23 -1.61
N ASP A 77 1.32 -22.58 -0.57
CA ASP A 77 0.05 -22.95 0.06
C ASP A 77 -1.19 -22.34 -0.63
N GLY A 78 -0.98 -21.62 -1.74
CA GLY A 78 -2.01 -20.98 -2.55
C GLY A 78 -2.43 -19.58 -2.06
N SER A 79 -1.86 -19.09 -0.96
CA SER A 79 -2.10 -17.72 -0.49
C SER A 79 -1.32 -16.69 -1.31
N TRP A 80 -1.79 -15.44 -1.29
CA TRP A 80 -1.19 -14.32 -2.00
C TRP A 80 -0.70 -13.26 -1.02
N GLN A 81 0.50 -12.74 -1.23
CA GLN A 81 0.99 -11.48 -0.68
C GLN A 81 1.02 -10.45 -1.81
N VAL A 82 0.46 -9.27 -1.59
CA VAL A 82 0.59 -8.15 -2.53
C VAL A 82 1.16 -6.95 -1.79
N THR A 83 2.14 -6.31 -2.42
CA THR A 83 2.69 -5.01 -2.01
C THR A 83 2.18 -3.97 -2.98
N ALA A 84 1.46 -2.96 -2.50
CA ALA A 84 0.97 -1.86 -3.32
C ALA A 84 1.72 -0.57 -3.03
N TYR A 85 1.94 0.22 -4.08
CA TYR A 85 2.57 1.53 -4.04
C TYR A 85 1.55 2.58 -4.47
N VAL A 86 1.29 3.54 -3.60
CA VAL A 86 0.34 4.64 -3.85
C VAL A 86 1.09 5.95 -3.78
N THR A 87 1.03 6.74 -4.83
CA THR A 87 1.57 8.10 -4.83
C THR A 87 0.46 9.08 -4.53
N CYS A 88 0.68 9.94 -3.55
CA CYS A 88 -0.19 11.03 -3.23
C CYS A 88 0.45 12.36 -3.63
N TYR A 89 -0.27 13.17 -4.40
CA TYR A 89 0.14 14.49 -4.85
C TYR A 89 -0.81 15.57 -4.36
N ASP A 90 -0.26 16.58 -3.68
CA ASP A 90 -0.97 17.79 -3.31
C ASP A 90 -0.15 19.02 -3.72
N PRO A 91 -0.54 19.76 -4.78
CA PRO A 91 0.18 20.95 -5.24
C PRO A 91 0.11 22.13 -4.24
N THR A 92 -0.75 22.03 -3.23
CA THR A 92 -0.90 23.05 -2.18
C THR A 92 -0.04 22.79 -0.94
N ARG A 93 0.65 21.64 -0.90
CA ARG A 93 1.60 21.31 0.17
C ARG A 93 3.00 21.84 -0.18
N PRO A 94 3.65 22.57 0.74
CA PRO A 94 4.97 23.17 0.54
C PRO A 94 6.09 22.14 0.50
#